data_AF-T0YSY9-F1
#
_entry.id   AF-T0YSY9-F1
#
_cell.length_a   1.000
_cell.length_b   1.000
_cell.length_c   1.000
_cell.angle_alpha   90.00
_cell.angle_beta   90.00
_cell.angle_gamma   90.00
#
_symmetry.space_group_name_H-M   'P 1'
#
loop_
_entity.id
_entity.type
_entity.pdbx_description
1 polymer ?
#
loop_
_entity_poly.entity_id
_entity_poly.type
_entity_poly.pdbx_seq_one_letter_code
_entity_poly.pdbx_strand_id
1 'polypeptide(L)'
;MLFVIALGAAAVWVVMHRGELDAQALTRAIDRAGPWAPLAFTALYAMATVAFAPGSLLTLAGGALFGPVAGTFYSLTGATIGATGAFVAARYLAADWVRARIGTRAEQIVAGVEREDWR
;
A
#
# COMPACT_ATOMS: atom_id res chain seq x y z
N MET A 1 3.93 14.66 -0.47
CA MET A 1 4.47 14.74 0.91
C MET A 1 3.38 14.73 1.98
N LEU A 2 2.36 15.60 1.94
CA LEU A 2 1.27 15.62 2.95
C LEU A 2 0.53 14.28 3.11
N PHE A 3 0.23 13.59 2.01
CA PHE A 3 -0.42 12.28 2.03
C PHE A 3 0.42 11.19 2.71
N VAL A 4 1.73 11.18 2.44
CA VAL A 4 2.69 10.24 3.04
C VAL A 4 2.87 10.54 4.53
N ILE A 5 2.87 11.81 4.91
CA ILE A 5 2.95 12.25 6.31
C ILE A 5 1.67 11.90 7.07
N ALA A 6 0.49 12.11 6.47
CA ALA A 6 -0.79 11.73 7.06
C ALA A 6 -0.92 10.22 7.23
N LEU A 7 -0.48 9.43 6.24
CA LEU A 7 -0.41 7.96 6.32
C LEU A 7 0.60 7.48 7.36
N GLY A 8 1.78 8.10 7.42
CA GLY A 8 2.78 7.81 8.43
C GLY A 8 2.28 8.11 9.84
N ALA A 9 1.62 9.25 10.03
CA ALA A 9 1.00 9.63 11.30
C ALA A 9 -0.13 8.67 11.71
N ALA A 10 -0.99 8.27 10.75
CA ALA A 10 -2.03 7.28 10.99
C ALA A 10 -1.44 5.89 11.33
N ALA A 11 -0.39 5.47 10.64
CA ALA A 11 0.29 4.20 10.91
C ALA A 11 0.96 4.20 12.30
N VAL A 12 1.65 5.29 12.66
CA VAL A 12 2.22 5.46 14.00
C VAL A 12 1.12 5.49 15.07
N TRP A 13 0.02 6.20 14.82
CA TRP A 13 -1.12 6.25 15.74
C TRP A 13 -1.73 4.87 15.98
N VAL A 14 -1.95 4.08 14.92
CA VAL A 14 -2.45 2.69 14.99
C VAL A 14 -1.47 1.77 15.72
N VAL A 15 -0.15 1.92 15.49
CA VAL A 15 0.88 1.13 16.19
C VAL A 15 0.96 1.50 17.68
N MET A 16 0.77 2.77 18.01
CA MET A 16 0.78 3.24 19.41
C MET A 16 -0.49 2.83 20.17
N HIS A 17 -1.62 2.63 19.48
CA HIS A 17 -2.90 2.21 20.07
C HIS A 17 -3.22 0.72 19.87
N ARG A 18 -2.21 -0.13 19.62
CA ARG A 18 -2.36 -1.59 19.44
C ARG A 18 -3.09 -2.29 20.58
N GLY A 19 -3.05 -1.72 21.80
CA GLY A 19 -3.70 -2.27 23.00
C GLY A 19 -5.22 -2.17 23.02
N GLU A 20 -5.83 -1.34 22.16
CA GLU A 20 -7.29 -1.14 22.08
C GLU A 20 -7.91 -1.79 20.83
N LEU A 21 -7.14 -2.57 20.06
CA LEU A 21 -7.61 -3.31 18.89
C LEU A 21 -8.42 -4.54 19.32
N ASP A 22 -9.53 -4.29 20.00
CA ASP A 22 -10.55 -5.29 20.27
C ASP A 22 -11.32 -5.56 18.98
N ALA A 23 -11.54 -6.84 18.64
CA ALA A 23 -12.32 -7.24 17.48
C ALA A 23 -13.71 -6.57 17.51
N GLN A 24 -14.26 -6.35 18.70
CA GLN A 24 -15.56 -5.68 18.88
C GLN A 24 -15.54 -4.19 18.52
N ALA A 25 -14.41 -3.49 18.67
CA ALA A 25 -14.28 -2.10 18.25
C ALA A 25 -14.24 -2.00 16.71
N LEU A 26 -13.60 -2.98 16.06
CA LEU A 26 -13.50 -3.09 14.61
C LEU A 26 -14.87 -3.40 13.97
N THR A 27 -15.64 -4.32 14.56
CA THR A 27 -17.01 -4.63 14.10
C THR A 27 -17.93 -3.42 14.26
N ARG A 28 -17.86 -2.71 15.40
CA ARG A 28 -18.63 -1.48 15.64
C ARG A 28 -18.30 -0.36 14.64
N ALA A 29 -17.06 -0.26 14.20
CA ALA A 29 -16.66 0.70 13.17
C ALA A 29 -17.25 0.35 11.79
N ILE A 30 -17.35 -0.94 11.46
CA ILE A 30 -18.00 -1.40 10.23
C ILE A 30 -19.50 -1.19 10.27
N ASP A 31 -20.15 -1.53 11.38
CA ASP A 31 -21.60 -1.32 11.53
C ASP A 31 -21.98 0.16 11.37
N ARG A 32 -21.11 1.09 11.80
CA ARG A 32 -21.29 2.53 11.58
C ARG A 32 -21.00 2.99 10.15
N ALA A 33 -20.03 2.37 9.47
CA ALA A 33 -19.67 2.71 8.10
C ALA A 33 -20.69 2.17 7.07
N GLY A 34 -21.43 1.12 7.42
CA GLY A 34 -22.50 0.56 6.60
C GLY A 34 -22.01 0.15 5.20
N PRO A 35 -22.75 0.45 4.12
CA PRO A 35 -22.40 0.04 2.75
C PRO A 35 -21.05 0.58 2.24
N TRP A 36 -20.49 1.62 2.86
CA TRP A 36 -19.24 2.25 2.44
C TRP A 36 -18.00 1.58 3.02
N ALA A 37 -18.16 0.67 3.99
CA ALA A 37 -17.04 0.00 4.66
C ALA A 37 -16.08 -0.72 3.69
N PRO A 38 -16.53 -1.45 2.65
CA PRO A 38 -15.63 -2.13 1.72
C PRO A 38 -14.79 -1.16 0.88
N LEU A 39 -15.39 -0.05 0.44
CA LEU A 39 -14.71 0.98 -0.35
C LEU A 39 -13.63 1.67 0.50
N ALA A 40 -13.98 2.03 1.75
CA ALA A 40 -13.04 2.64 2.68
C ALA A 40 -11.87 1.69 3.02
N PHE A 41 -12.15 0.41 3.25
CA PHE A 41 -11.12 -0.60 3.50
C PHE A 41 -10.20 -0.77 2.29
N THR A 42 -10.76 -0.88 1.08
CA THR A 42 -9.98 -1.04 -0.15
C THR A 42 -9.07 0.16 -0.40
N ALA A 43 -9.59 1.38 -0.19
CA ALA A 43 -8.80 2.60 -0.28
C ALA A 43 -7.68 2.60 0.76
N LEU A 44 -7.98 2.32 2.03
CA LEU A 44 -6.99 2.22 3.11
C LEU A 44 -5.89 1.20 2.76
N TYR A 45 -6.26 0.04 2.25
CA TYR A 45 -5.32 -1.00 1.83
C TYR A 45 -4.40 -0.49 0.72
N ALA A 46 -4.95 0.14 -0.32
CA ALA A 46 -4.16 0.71 -1.42
C ALA A 46 -3.18 1.77 -0.93
N MET A 47 -3.64 2.67 -0.06
CA MET A 47 -2.80 3.70 0.57
C MET A 47 -1.67 3.10 1.41
N ALA A 48 -1.99 2.09 2.22
CA ALA A 48 -1.02 1.37 3.03
C ALA A 48 0.01 0.63 2.16
N THR A 49 -0.40 0.08 1.03
CA THR A 49 0.49 -0.57 0.06
C THR A 49 1.46 0.44 -0.58
N VAL A 50 0.98 1.62 -0.97
CA VAL A 50 1.85 2.71 -1.46
C VAL A 50 2.84 3.17 -0.39
N ALA A 51 2.43 3.14 0.88
CA ALA A 51 3.27 3.45 2.03
C ALA A 51 4.19 2.30 2.48
N PHE A 52 4.22 1.17 1.76
CA PHE A 52 4.99 -0.03 2.12
C PHE A 52 4.67 -0.60 3.52
N ALA A 53 3.43 -0.44 3.97
CA ALA A 53 2.98 -0.98 5.24
C ALA A 53 2.82 -2.52 5.17
N PRO A 54 2.86 -3.23 6.31
CA PRO A 54 2.66 -4.67 6.35
C PRO A 54 1.24 -5.07 5.91
N GLY A 55 1.11 -5.61 4.70
CA GLY A 55 -0.19 -6.02 4.14
C GLY A 55 -0.88 -7.14 4.92
N SER A 56 -0.12 -8.00 5.60
CA SER A 56 -0.66 -9.13 6.38
C SER A 56 -1.66 -8.70 7.46
N LEU A 57 -1.43 -7.56 8.12
CA LEU A 57 -2.34 -7.02 9.14
C LEU A 57 -3.68 -6.60 8.53
N LEU A 58 -3.64 -5.95 7.37
CA LEU A 58 -4.82 -5.50 6.65
C LEU A 58 -5.59 -6.68 6.07
N THR A 59 -4.90 -7.67 5.51
CA THR A 59 -5.54 -8.89 5.00
C THR A 59 -6.23 -9.68 6.10
N LEU A 60 -5.59 -9.81 7.28
CA LEU A 60 -6.18 -10.46 8.44
C LEU A 60 -7.42 -9.68 8.92
N ALA A 61 -7.31 -8.35 9.01
CA ALA A 61 -8.44 -7.49 9.35
C ALA A 61 -9.58 -7.65 8.33
N GLY A 62 -9.30 -7.61 7.03
CA GLY A 62 -10.29 -7.80 5.97
C GLY A 62 -11.01 -9.14 6.07
N GLY A 63 -10.28 -10.22 6.35
CA GLY A 63 -10.86 -11.55 6.58
C GLY A 63 -11.76 -11.62 7.83
N ALA A 64 -11.35 -10.97 8.92
CA ALA A 64 -12.16 -10.89 10.15
C ALA A 64 -13.41 -10.00 9.97
N LEU A 65 -13.31 -8.96 9.16
CA LEU A 65 -14.33 -7.91 9.00
C LEU A 65 -15.39 -8.24 7.96
N PHE A 66 -14.99 -8.78 6.81
CA PHE A 66 -15.86 -9.05 5.67
C PHE A 66 -16.02 -10.56 5.40
N GLY A 67 -15.37 -11.40 6.20
CA GLY A 67 -15.27 -12.84 5.96
C GLY A 67 -14.14 -13.20 4.98
N PRO A 68 -13.77 -14.49 4.89
CA PRO A 68 -12.59 -14.92 4.15
C PRO A 68 -12.66 -14.62 2.66
N VAL A 69 -13.83 -14.76 2.03
CA VAL A 69 -13.99 -14.57 0.58
C VAL A 69 -14.01 -13.09 0.21
N ALA A 70 -14.94 -12.31 0.77
CA ALA A 70 -15.05 -10.89 0.45
C ALA A 70 -13.86 -10.09 0.97
N GLY A 71 -13.35 -10.41 2.16
CA GLY A 71 -12.13 -9.82 2.70
C GLY A 71 -10.91 -10.03 1.80
N THR A 72 -10.77 -11.24 1.23
CA THR A 72 -9.73 -11.53 0.24
C THR A 72 -9.91 -10.70 -1.01
N PHE A 73 -11.13 -10.63 -1.55
CA PHE A 73 -11.43 -9.84 -2.75
C PHE A 73 -11.10 -8.35 -2.59
N TYR A 74 -11.52 -7.73 -1.48
CA TYR A 74 -11.22 -6.32 -1.19
C TYR A 74 -9.73 -6.10 -0.92
N SER A 75 -9.06 -7.02 -0.23
CA SER A 75 -7.61 -6.95 0.04
C SER A 75 -6.81 -7.04 -1.25
N LEU A 76 -7.14 -7.97 -2.16
CA LEU A 76 -6.52 -8.10 -3.48
C LEU A 76 -6.71 -6.84 -4.30
N THR A 77 -7.94 -6.33 -4.37
CA THR A 77 -8.26 -5.11 -5.11
C THR A 77 -7.45 -3.92 -4.59
N GLY A 78 -7.41 -3.75 -3.27
CA GLY A 78 -6.61 -2.72 -2.62
C GLY A 78 -5.11 -2.88 -2.89
N ALA A 79 -4.59 -4.10 -2.77
CA ALA A 79 -3.19 -4.42 -3.04
C ALA A 79 -2.80 -4.10 -4.48
N THR A 80 -3.62 -4.50 -5.46
CA THR A 80 -3.35 -4.25 -6.88
C THR A 80 -3.36 -2.76 -7.20
N ILE A 81 -4.36 -2.01 -6.70
CA ILE A 81 -4.44 -0.56 -6.90
C ILE A 81 -3.23 0.12 -6.24
N GLY A 82 -2.91 -0.25 -5.01
CA GLY A 82 -1.77 0.30 -4.28
C GLY A 82 -0.44 -0.01 -4.94
N ALA A 83 -0.22 -1.23 -5.40
CA ALA A 83 0.99 -1.63 -6.12
C ALA A 83 1.14 -0.88 -7.45
N THR A 84 0.03 -0.72 -8.19
CA THR A 84 0.01 0.09 -9.41
C THR A 84 0.35 1.55 -9.11
N GLY A 85 -0.24 2.11 -8.06
CA GLY A 85 0.05 3.48 -7.61
C GLY A 85 1.50 3.66 -7.18
N ALA A 86 2.06 2.70 -6.42
CA ALA A 86 3.45 2.71 -6.00
C ALA A 86 4.40 2.61 -7.20
N PHE A 87 4.09 1.75 -8.18
CA PHE A 87 4.85 1.61 -9.41
C PHE A 87 4.86 2.90 -10.23
N VAL A 88 3.69 3.51 -10.45
CA VAL A 88 3.57 4.79 -11.17
C VAL A 88 4.32 5.89 -10.42
N ALA A 89 4.20 5.95 -9.10
CA ALA A 89 4.94 6.89 -8.28
C ALA A 89 6.46 6.70 -8.41
N ALA A 90 6.94 5.46 -8.33
CA ALA A 90 8.35 5.15 -8.56
C ALA A 90 8.81 5.53 -9.97
N ARG A 91 7.99 5.22 -10.99
CA ARG A 91 8.33 5.44 -12.40
C ARG A 91 8.38 6.90 -12.80
N TYR A 92 7.54 7.76 -12.24
CA TYR A 92 7.45 9.16 -12.68
C TYR A 92 7.95 10.17 -11.65
N LEU A 93 7.73 9.93 -10.35
CA LEU A 93 8.20 10.85 -9.30
C LEU A 93 9.63 10.52 -8.84
N ALA A 94 10.00 9.24 -8.79
CA ALA A 94 11.32 8.83 -8.32
C ALA A 94 12.35 8.65 -9.45
N ALA A 95 11.94 8.51 -10.72
CA ALA A 95 12.87 8.25 -11.81
C ALA A 95 13.94 9.33 -11.98
N ASP A 96 13.57 10.62 -11.91
CA ASP A 96 14.54 11.71 -12.04
C ASP A 96 15.47 11.80 -10.83
N TRP A 97 14.93 11.58 -9.62
CA TRP A 97 15.73 11.50 -8.40
C TRP A 97 16.73 10.33 -8.43
N VAL A 98 16.29 9.16 -8.89
CA VAL A 98 17.14 7.98 -9.05
C VAL A 98 18.21 8.23 -10.11
N ARG A 99 17.86 8.81 -11.27
CA ARG A 99 18.83 9.17 -12.32
C ARG A 99 19.89 10.14 -11.79
N ALA A 100 19.48 11.16 -11.05
CA ALA A 100 20.41 12.11 -10.43
C ALA A 100 21.31 11.47 -9.36
N ARG A 101 20.81 10.47 -8.62
CA ARG A 101 21.56 9.80 -7.54
C ARG A 101 22.52 8.73 -8.05
N ILE A 102 22.13 7.98 -9.10
CA ILE A 102 22.92 6.88 -9.67
C ILE A 102 23.95 7.41 -10.70
N GLY A 103 23.67 8.54 -11.35
CA GLY A 103 24.59 9.17 -12.30
C GLY A 103 24.94 8.26 -13.49
N THR A 104 26.19 8.32 -13.96
CA THR A 104 26.70 7.56 -15.12
C THR A 104 26.62 6.04 -14.98
N ARG A 105 26.45 5.49 -13.77
CA ARG A 105 26.21 4.04 -13.59
C ARG A 105 24.89 3.58 -14.18
N ALA A 106 23.86 4.43 -14.17
CA ALA A 106 22.57 4.09 -14.78
C ALA A 106 22.72 3.94 -16.31
N GLU A 107 23.47 4.86 -16.93
CA GLU A 107 23.79 4.81 -18.36
C GLU A 107 24.66 3.60 -18.71
N GLN A 108 25.63 3.23 -17.86
CA GLN A 108 26.44 2.02 -18.06
C GLN A 108 25.61 0.73 -17.97
N ILE A 109 24.62 0.66 -17.08
CA ILE A 109 23.73 -0.50 -16.96
C ILE A 109 22.82 -0.58 -18.19
N VAL A 110 22.22 0.55 -18.62
CA VAL A 110 21.37 0.59 -19.82
C VAL A 110 22.18 0.22 -21.07
N ALA A 111 23.36 0.80 -21.25
CA ALA A 111 24.25 0.48 -22.35
C ALA A 111 24.81 -0.95 -22.28
N GLY A 112 24.90 -1.54 -21.10
CA GLY A 112 25.24 -2.95 -20.92
C GLY A 112 24.12 -3.86 -21.42
N VAL A 113 22.87 -3.56 -21.06
CA VAL A 113 21.68 -4.29 -21.53
C VAL A 113 21.52 -4.16 -23.05
N GLU A 114 21.69 -2.96 -23.63
CA GLU A 114 21.62 -2.75 -25.09
C GLU A 114 22.75 -3.46 -25.87
N ARG A 115 23.89 -3.76 -25.22
CA ARG A 115 24.99 -4.49 -25.86
C ARG A 115 24.85 -6.00 -25.76
N GLU A 116 24.26 -6.50 -24.67
CA GLU A 116 24.04 -7.93 -24.45
C GLU A 116 22.70 -8.42 -25.02
N ASP A 117 21.78 -7.48 -25.22
CA ASP A 117 20.51 -7.45 -25.94
C ASP A 117 19.61 -8.70 -25.82
N TRP A 118 20.06 -9.94 -26.06
CA TRP A 118 19.21 -11.15 -26.01
C TRP A 118 19.96 -12.49 -26.25
N ARG A 119 21.13 -12.72 -25.66
CA ARG A 119 21.71 -14.09 -25.62
C ARG A 119 21.28 -14.90 -24.40
#